data_AF-B5EC32-F1
#
_entry.id   AF-B5EC32-F1
#
_cell.length_a   1.000
_cell.length_b   1.000
_cell.length_c   1.000
_cell.angle_alpha   90.00
_cell.angle_beta   90.00
_cell.angle_gamma   90.00
#
_symmetry.space_group_name_H-M   'P 1'
#
loop_
_entity.id
_entity.type
_entity.pdbx_description
1 polymer ?
#
loop_
_entity_poly.entity_id
_entity_poly.type
_entity_poly.pdbx_seq_one_letter_code
_entity_poly.pdbx_strand_id
1 'polypeptide(L)' 'MTTSEIDLAAAILTSTGLQPTLNRPITGLQTFTFPDSPEVISAVTRFACDDLCLPAKRLLSIRGFLYRQLRAGRTK' A
#
# COMPACT_ATOMS: atom_id res chain seq x y z
N MET A 1 5.27 -11.95 -10.11
CA MET A 1 3.97 -11.22 -10.19
C MET A 1 4.17 -9.81 -10.73
N THR A 2 3.30 -9.32 -11.61
CA THR A 2 3.36 -7.95 -12.16
C THR A 2 2.07 -7.18 -11.88
N THR A 3 2.18 -5.92 -11.46
CA THR A 3 1.03 -5.03 -11.22
C THR A 3 1.34 -3.59 -11.63
N SER A 4 0.34 -2.83 -12.07
CA SER A 4 0.42 -1.37 -12.24
C SER A 4 -0.20 -0.59 -11.06
N GLU A 5 -0.83 -1.29 -10.12
CA GLU A 5 -1.45 -0.68 -8.96
C GLU A 5 -0.41 -0.36 -7.90
N ILE A 6 -0.28 0.93 -7.59
CA ILE A 6 0.70 1.41 -6.61
C ILE A 6 0.39 0.92 -5.19
N ASP A 7 -0.89 0.79 -4.83
CA ASP A 7 -1.30 0.33 -3.50
C ASP A 7 -0.96 -1.14 -3.27
N LEU A 8 -1.18 -1.99 -4.27
CA LEU A 8 -0.79 -3.40 -4.23
C LEU A 8 0.73 -3.55 -4.18
N ALA A 9 1.46 -2.79 -5.00
CA ALA A 9 2.93 -2.78 -4.97
C ALA A 9 3.48 -2.33 -3.60
N ALA A 10 2.88 -1.29 -3.00
CA ALA A 10 3.26 -0.81 -1.68
C ALA A 10 2.96 -1.85 -0.59
N ALA A 11 1.83 -2.57 -0.70
CA ALA A 11 1.47 -3.62 0.25
C ALA A 11 2.42 -4.81 0.20
N ILE A 12 2.81 -5.26 -1.00
CA ILE A 12 3.79 -6.33 -1.17
C ILE A 12 5.15 -5.90 -0.59
N LEU A 13 5.64 -4.72 -0.95
CA LEU A 13 6.91 -4.19 -0.43
C LEU A 13 6.90 -4.07 1.09
N THR A 14 5.82 -3.56 1.67
CA THR A 14 5.70 -3.37 3.13
C THR A 14 5.65 -4.69 3.89
N SER A 15 4.94 -5.68 3.36
CA SER A 15 4.72 -6.96 4.05
C SER A 15 5.85 -7.97 3.87
N THR A 16 6.59 -7.90 2.76
CA THR A 16 7.65 -8.86 2.42
C THR A 16 9.06 -8.29 2.48
N GLY A 17 9.22 -6.95 2.42
CA GLY A 17 10.50 -6.29 2.25
C GLY A 17 11.13 -6.42 0.86
N LEU A 18 10.47 -7.11 -0.07
CA LEU A 18 10.98 -7.38 -1.41
C LEU A 18 10.81 -6.16 -2.32
N GLN A 19 11.91 -5.72 -2.93
CA GLN A 19 11.91 -4.59 -3.84
C GLN A 19 11.39 -5.00 -5.23
N PRO A 20 10.42 -4.28 -5.81
CA PRO A 20 9.99 -4.53 -7.18
C PRO A 20 11.02 -4.05 -8.19
N THR A 21 11.11 -4.76 -9.31
CA THR A 21 11.69 -4.23 -10.54
C THR A 21 10.69 -3.31 -11.22
N LEU A 22 11.12 -2.09 -11.52
CA LEU A 22 10.25 -1.03 -12.04
C LEU A 22 10.40 -0.96 -13.56
N ASN A 23 9.37 -1.37 -14.30
CA ASN A 23 9.36 -1.34 -15.75
C ASN A 23 8.81 0.01 -16.22
N ARG A 24 9.67 0.80 -16.86
CA ARG A 24 9.34 2.14 -17.40
C ARG A 24 9.37 2.13 -18.92
N PRO A 25 8.29 1.72 -19.60
CA PRO A 25 8.23 1.76 -21.05
C PRO A 25 8.23 3.23 -21.55
N ILE A 26 8.79 3.47 -22.74
CA ILE A 26 8.88 4.79 -23.39
C ILE A 26 7.48 5.37 -23.66
N THR A 27 6.52 4.50 -23.93
CA THR A 27 5.09 4.83 -24.02
C THR A 27 4.30 3.76 -23.26
N GLY A 28 3.32 4.15 -22.44
CA GLY A 28 2.46 3.23 -21.70
C GLY A 28 2.52 3.37 -20.16
N LEU A 29 1.83 2.46 -19.48
CA LEU A 29 1.66 2.46 -18.04
C LEU A 29 2.89 1.84 -17.35
N GLN A 30 3.37 2.46 -16.28
CA GLN A 30 4.45 1.89 -15.45
C GLN A 30 3.96 0.65 -14.72
N THR A 31 4.82 -0.36 -14.61
CA THR A 31 4.49 -1.60 -13.89
C THR A 31 5.60 -1.99 -12.91
N PHE A 32 5.19 -2.63 -11.83
CA PHE A 32 6.03 -3.18 -10.77
C PHE A 32 6.04 -4.70 -10.91
N THR A 33 7.23 -5.29 -11.01
CA THR A 33 7.40 -6.74 -11.09
C THR A 33 8.10 -7.25 -9.83
N PHE A 34 7.44 -8.15 -9.13
CA PHE A 34 7.95 -8.85 -7.96
C PHE A 34 8.36 -10.28 -8.34
N PRO A 35 9.34 -10.88 -7.64
CA PRO A 35 9.67 -12.29 -7.81
C PRO A 35 8.46 -13.18 -7.58
N ASP A 36 8.43 -14.33 -8.24
CA ASP A 36 7.40 -15.33 -8.02
C ASP A 36 7.76 -16.13 -6.78
N SER A 37 7.27 -15.68 -5.62
CA SER A 37 7.57 -16.29 -4.32
C SER A 37 6.31 -16.48 -3.48
N PRO A 38 6.29 -17.49 -2.58
CA PRO A 38 5.15 -17.75 -1.70
C PRO A 38 4.75 -16.54 -0.85
N GLU A 39 5.72 -15.73 -0.42
CA GLU A 39 5.53 -14.53 0.38
C GLU A 39 4.79 -13.44 -0.41
N VAL A 40 5.15 -13.26 -1.68
CA VAL A 40 4.49 -12.31 -2.59
C VAL A 40 3.05 -12.75 -2.84
N ILE A 41 2.81 -14.04 -3.13
CA ILE A 41 1.47 -14.59 -3.34
C ILE A 41 0.60 -14.41 -2.08
N SER A 42 1.17 -14.68 -0.90
CA SER A 42 0.49 -14.48 0.39
C SER A 42 0.14 -13.02 0.63
N ALA A 43 1.08 -12.09 0.37
CA ALA A 43 0.84 -10.65 0.50
C ALA A 43 -0.29 -10.17 -0.41
N VAL A 44 -0.33 -10.64 -1.66
CA VAL A 44 -1.35 -10.28 -2.64
C VAL A 44 -2.72 -10.79 -2.21
N THR A 45 -2.78 -12.02 -1.73
CA THR A 45 -4.03 -12.62 -1.22
C THR A 45 -4.55 -11.81 -0.04
N ARG A 46 -3.69 -11.47 0.93
CA ARG A 46 -4.05 -10.65 2.09
C ARG A 46 -4.45 -9.22 1.71
N PHE A 47 -3.87 -8.66 0.64
CA PHE A 47 -4.28 -7.37 0.12
C PHE A 47 -5.67 -7.43 -0.51
N ALA A 48 -5.94 -8.46 -1.33
CA ALA A 48 -7.23 -8.68 -1.95
C ALA A 48 -8.35 -8.95 -0.93
N CYS A 49 -8.01 -9.55 0.22
CA CYS A 49 -8.92 -9.74 1.35
C CYS A 49 -9.04 -8.49 2.26
N ASP A 50 -8.47 -7.34 1.88
CA ASP A 50 -8.37 -6.11 2.67
C ASP A 50 -7.59 -6.22 4.01
N ASP A 51 -7.07 -7.40 4.39
CA ASP A 51 -6.38 -7.63 5.66
C ASP A 51 -5.11 -6.78 5.84
N LEU A 52 -4.42 -6.41 4.76
CA LEU A 52 -3.23 -5.55 4.82
C LEU A 52 -3.57 -4.05 4.85
N CYS A 53 -4.63 -3.64 4.16
CA CYS A 53 -4.94 -2.23 3.99
C CYS A 53 -5.95 -1.70 5.00
N LEU A 54 -6.82 -2.54 5.57
CA LEU A 54 -7.80 -2.12 6.56
C LEU A 54 -7.15 -1.47 7.80
N PRO A 55 -6.07 -2.03 8.39
CA PRO A 55 -5.43 -1.41 9.55
C PRO A 55 -4.77 -0.07 9.22
N ALA A 56 -4.09 0.04 8.07
CA ALA A 56 -3.41 1.27 7.65
C ALA A 56 -4.40 2.39 7.28
N LYS A 57 -5.44 2.08 6.51
CA LYS A 57 -6.54 3.01 6.17
C LYS A 57 -7.24 3.49 7.45
N ARG A 58 -7.51 2.58 8.39
CA ARG A 58 -8.11 2.92 9.70
C ARG A 58 -7.21 3.83 10.53
N LEU A 59 -5.91 3.56 10.59
CA LEU A 59 -4.94 4.40 11.31
C LEU A 59 -4.88 5.82 10.74
N LEU A 60 -4.79 5.97 9.41
CA LEU A 60 -4.77 7.28 8.75
C LEU A 60 -6.06 8.08 9.01
N SER A 61 -7.22 7.42 8.97
CA SER A 61 -8.51 8.02 9.27
C SER A 61 -8.58 8.53 10.71
N ILE A 62 -8.21 7.69 11.69
CA ILE A 62 -8.16 8.05 13.11
C ILE A 62 -7.19 9.21 13.34
N ARG A 63 -6.00 9.18 12.73
CA ARG A 63 -5.01 10.25 12.82
C ARG A 63 -5.58 11.58 12.30
N GLY A 64 -6.25 11.56 11.15
CA GLY A 64 -6.89 12.74 10.57
C GLY A 64 -8.01 13.31 11.46
N PHE A 65 -8.82 12.44 12.07
CA PHE A 65 -9.84 12.83 13.04
C PHE A 65 -9.23 13.52 14.27
N LEU A 66 -8.21 12.93 14.88
CA LEU A 66 -7.53 13.48 16.05
C LEU A 66 -6.89 14.85 15.76
N TYR A 67 -6.24 15.02 14.59
CA TYR A 67 -5.69 16.31 14.20
C TYR A 67 -6.76 17.40 14.07
N ARG A 68 -7.94 17.08 13.53
CA ARG A 68 -9.05 18.04 13.44
C ARG A 68 -9.53 18.46 14.83
N GLN A 69 -9.65 17.52 15.76
CA GLN A 69 -10.02 17.81 17.15
C GLN A 69 -8.98 18.72 17.84
N LEU A 70 -7.69 18.45 17.69
CA LEU A 70 -6.63 19.30 18.24
C LEU A 70 -6.64 20.71 17.65
N ARG A 71 -6.93 20.87 16.35
CA ARG A 71 -7.05 22.19 15.72
C ARG A 71 -8.27 22.96 16.21
N ALA A 72 -9.41 22.29 16.37
CA ALA A 72 -10.64 22.90 16.90
C ALA A 72 -10.51 23.27 18.39
N GLY A 73 -9.77 22.49 19.18
CA GLY A 73 -9.51 22.78 20.60
C GLY A 73 -8.57 23.96 20.85
N ARG A 74 -7.80 24.41 19.84
CA ARG A 74 -6.88 25.55 19.92
C ARG A 74 -7.53 26.93 19.68
N THR A 75 -8.82 26.96 19.37
CA THR A 75 -9.56 28.20 19.03
C THR A 75 -10.46 28.69 20.18
N LYS A 76 -10.24 28.22 21.41
CA LYS A 76 -10.89 28.74 22.62
C LYS A 76 -9.88 29.44 23.53
#